data_AF-A0A1G6MBB4-F1
#
_entry.id   AF-A0A1G6MBB4-F1
#
_cell.length_a   1.000
_cell.length_b   1.000
_cell.length_c   1.000
_cell.angle_alpha   90.00
_cell.angle_beta   90.00
_cell.angle_gamma   90.00
#
_symmetry.space_group_name_H-M   'P 1'
#
loop_
_entity.id
_entity.type
_entity.pdbx_description
1 polymer ?
#
loop_
_entity_poly.entity_id
_entity_poly.type
_entity_poly.pdbx_seq_one_letter_code
_entity_poly.pdbx_strand_id
1 'polypeptide(L)'
;MFQELSTRLFEDVHHREPLDPDLSPAAKLIATNRLYYQAYRRNAKLMAIVEQVATFNSEYRELRHEHRRKLLDRTARAIARWQQQGHVRASLDPVMAARAMAAMVDHSLYLWLVQGDEADEESLLDTLDQMCIGALGLDDEGLPS
;
A
#
# COMPACT_ATOMS: atom_id res chain seq x y z
N MET A 1 -20.25 -16.63 -5.64
CA MET A 1 -19.96 -15.66 -6.73
C MET A 1 -19.29 -14.39 -6.20
N PHE A 2 -19.90 -13.61 -5.30
CA PHE A 2 -19.28 -12.36 -4.79
C PHE A 2 -18.00 -12.58 -3.95
N GLN A 3 -17.95 -13.63 -3.11
CA GLN A 3 -16.76 -14.00 -2.34
C GLN A 3 -15.58 -14.36 -3.25
N GLU A 4 -15.80 -15.19 -4.27
CA GLU A 4 -14.76 -15.57 -5.23
C GLU A 4 -14.24 -14.38 -6.05
N LEU A 5 -15.13 -13.47 -6.45
CA LEU A 5 -14.75 -12.20 -7.09
C LEU A 5 -13.92 -11.32 -6.14
N SER A 6 -14.27 -11.28 -4.86
CA SER A 6 -13.52 -10.54 -3.83
C SER A 6 -12.13 -11.15 -3.59
N THR A 7 -12.01 -12.48 -3.56
CA THR A 7 -10.73 -13.16 -3.43
C THR A 7 -9.82 -12.85 -4.62
N ARG A 8 -10.31 -13.00 -5.85
CA ARG A 8 -9.53 -12.67 -7.07
C ARG A 8 -9.14 -11.20 -7.13
N LEU A 9 -10.03 -10.31 -6.69
CA LEU A 9 -9.75 -8.89 -6.53
C LEU A 9 -8.56 -8.66 -5.59
N PHE A 10 -8.59 -9.22 -4.39
CA PHE A 10 -7.51 -9.03 -3.42
C PHE A 10 -6.21 -9.69 -3.88
N GLU A 11 -6.28 -10.78 -4.65
CA GLU A 11 -5.11 -11.39 -5.28
C GLU A 11 -4.49 -10.48 -6.34
N ASP A 12 -5.28 -9.86 -7.22
CA ASP A 12 -4.80 -8.92 -8.23
C ASP A 12 -4.24 -7.63 -7.59
N VAL A 13 -5.00 -7.04 -6.67
CA VAL A 13 -4.63 -5.78 -6.00
C VAL A 13 -3.37 -5.93 -5.13
N HIS A 14 -3.15 -7.11 -4.55
CA HIS A 14 -1.96 -7.39 -3.75
C HIS A 14 -0.92 -8.24 -4.49
N HIS A 15 -1.09 -8.43 -5.80
CA HIS A 15 -0.07 -9.04 -6.63
C HIS A 15 1.16 -8.14 -6.65
N ARG A 16 2.34 -8.75 -6.53
CA ARG A 16 3.62 -8.04 -6.71
C ARG A 16 4.42 -8.78 -7.75
N GLU A 17 4.83 -8.05 -8.77
CA GLU A 17 5.84 -8.51 -9.70
C GLU A 17 7.23 -8.45 -9.02
N PRO A 18 8.15 -9.36 -9.38
CA PRO A 18 9.53 -9.26 -8.93
C PRO A 18 10.13 -7.92 -9.37
N LEU A 19 10.62 -7.14 -8.40
CA LEU A 19 11.36 -5.91 -8.67
C LEU A 19 12.84 -6.23 -8.86
N ASP A 20 13.53 -5.35 -9.59
CA ASP A 20 14.98 -5.40 -9.75
C ASP A 20 15.67 -5.41 -8.37
N PRO A 21 16.52 -6.42 -8.09
CA PRO A 21 17.22 -6.55 -6.81
C PRO A 21 18.18 -5.39 -6.51
N ASP A 22 18.64 -4.66 -7.52
CA ASP A 22 19.66 -3.61 -7.37
C ASP A 22 19.05 -2.24 -7.05
N LEU A 23 17.72 -2.10 -7.10
CA LEU A 23 17.04 -0.86 -6.72
C LEU A 23 17.28 -0.47 -5.26
N SER A 24 17.41 0.83 -5.01
CA SER A 24 17.44 1.38 -3.66
C SER A 24 16.14 1.04 -2.89
N PRO A 25 16.16 0.99 -1.55
CA PRO A 25 14.94 0.81 -0.75
C PRO A 25 13.82 1.79 -1.11
N ALA A 26 14.14 3.06 -1.34
CA ALA A 26 13.19 4.09 -1.77
C ALA A 26 12.58 3.76 -3.14
N ALA A 27 13.42 3.42 -4.14
CA ALA A 27 12.94 3.04 -5.46
C ALA A 27 12.07 1.76 -5.43
N LYS A 28 12.42 0.78 -4.60
CA LYS A 28 11.61 -0.44 -4.39
C LYS A 28 10.24 -0.11 -3.78
N LEU A 29 10.20 0.84 -2.83
CA LEU A 29 8.96 1.28 -2.20
C LEU A 29 8.06 1.99 -3.21
N ILE A 30 8.60 2.95 -3.97
CA ILE A 30 7.88 3.68 -5.03
C ILE A 30 7.32 2.70 -6.06
N ALA A 31 8.16 1.82 -6.63
CA ALA A 31 7.72 0.87 -7.64
C ALA A 31 6.59 -0.05 -7.12
N THR A 32 6.72 -0.51 -5.88
CA THR A 32 5.69 -1.30 -5.21
C THR A 32 4.38 -0.54 -5.04
N ASN A 33 4.45 0.70 -4.58
CA ASN A 33 3.29 1.57 -4.39
C ASN A 33 2.58 1.83 -5.72
N ARG A 34 3.33 2.14 -6.79
CA ARG A 34 2.76 2.42 -8.12
C ARG A 34 2.03 1.23 -8.71
N LEU A 35 2.57 0.02 -8.56
CA LEU A 35 1.85 -1.21 -8.94
C LEU A 35 0.54 -1.35 -8.16
N TYR A 36 0.56 -1.07 -6.86
CA TYR A 36 -0.63 -1.09 -6.02
C TYR A 36 -1.66 -0.04 -6.45
N TYR A 37 -1.23 1.20 -6.75
CA TYR A 37 -2.11 2.29 -7.19
C TYR A 37 -2.82 1.94 -8.49
N GLN A 38 -2.07 1.41 -9.46
CA GLN A 38 -2.61 0.94 -10.73
C GLN A 38 -3.63 -0.19 -10.53
N ALA A 39 -3.31 -1.18 -9.69
CA ALA A 39 -4.21 -2.29 -9.42
C ALA A 39 -5.48 -1.85 -8.70
N TYR A 40 -5.37 -0.95 -7.71
CA TYR A 40 -6.52 -0.34 -7.04
C TYR A 40 -7.40 0.40 -8.04
N ARG A 41 -6.80 1.23 -8.91
CA ARG A 41 -7.53 2.00 -9.93
C ARG A 41 -8.29 1.10 -10.91
N ARG A 42 -7.64 0.06 -11.45
CA ARG A 42 -8.29 -0.93 -12.33
C ARG A 42 -9.53 -1.54 -11.69
N ASN A 43 -9.50 -1.68 -10.37
CA ASN A 43 -10.54 -2.36 -9.61
C ASN A 43 -11.42 -1.43 -8.73
N ALA A 44 -11.32 -0.10 -8.87
CA ALA A 44 -11.90 0.85 -7.92
C ALA A 44 -13.41 0.65 -7.67
N LYS A 45 -14.19 0.34 -8.73
CA LYS A 45 -15.63 0.06 -8.62
C LYS A 45 -15.92 -1.17 -7.76
N LEU A 46 -15.16 -2.26 -7.95
CA LEU A 46 -15.35 -3.48 -7.17
C LEU A 46 -14.83 -3.28 -5.74
N MET A 47 -13.74 -2.52 -5.57
CA MET A 47 -13.23 -2.14 -4.27
C MET A 47 -14.27 -1.36 -3.46
N ALA A 48 -14.96 -0.40 -4.08
CA ALA A 48 -16.06 0.34 -3.46
C ALA A 48 -17.18 -0.58 -2.94
N ILE A 49 -17.59 -1.59 -3.73
CA ILE A 49 -18.60 -2.56 -3.33
C ILE A 49 -18.10 -3.40 -2.13
N VAL A 50 -16.86 -3.88 -2.19
CA VAL A 50 -16.25 -4.64 -1.09
C VAL A 50 -16.19 -3.81 0.19
N GLU A 51 -15.84 -2.52 0.11
CA GLU A 51 -15.81 -1.63 1.28
C GLU A 51 -17.20 -1.40 1.89
N GLN A 52 -18.22 -1.19 1.06
CA GLN A 52 -19.59 -1.07 1.52
C GLN A 52 -20.07 -2.36 2.20
N VAL A 53 -19.83 -3.52 1.59
CA VAL A 53 -20.28 -4.82 2.15
C VAL A 53 -19.53 -5.16 3.45
N ALA A 54 -18.22 -4.90 3.53
CA ALA A 54 -17.43 -5.15 4.74
C ALA A 54 -17.86 -4.29 5.93
N THR A 55 -18.55 -3.16 5.69
CA THR A 55 -19.13 -2.34 6.76
C THR A 55 -20.27 -3.07 7.47
N PHE A 56 -21.12 -3.78 6.72
CA PHE A 56 -22.35 -4.42 7.22
C PHE A 56 -22.26 -5.94 7.42
N ASN A 57 -21.21 -6.60 6.91
CA ASN A 57 -21.04 -8.06 7.01
C ASN A 57 -19.68 -8.44 7.64
N SER A 58 -19.73 -9.16 8.76
CA SER A 58 -18.53 -9.58 9.53
C SER A 58 -17.63 -10.56 8.79
N GLU A 59 -18.19 -11.47 7.98
CA GLU A 59 -17.41 -12.45 7.20
C GLU A 59 -16.54 -11.74 6.14
N TYR A 60 -17.10 -10.73 5.45
CA TYR A 60 -16.34 -9.92 4.49
C TYR A 60 -15.29 -9.03 5.18
N ARG A 61 -15.59 -8.59 6.40
CA ARG A 61 -14.62 -7.87 7.24
C ARG A 61 -13.42 -8.77 7.57
N GLU A 62 -13.66 -10.01 7.96
CA GLU A 62 -12.62 -11.01 8.23
C GLU A 62 -11.80 -11.34 7.00
N LEU A 63 -12.45 -11.55 5.85
CA LEU A 63 -11.77 -11.78 4.57
C LEU A 63 -10.81 -10.63 4.23
N ARG A 64 -11.29 -9.38 4.34
CA ARG A 64 -10.46 -8.18 4.14
C ARG A 64 -9.30 -8.12 5.12
N HIS A 65 -9.54 -8.47 6.39
CA HIS A 65 -8.49 -8.51 7.41
C HIS A 65 -7.41 -9.54 7.08
N GLU A 66 -7.78 -10.73 6.58
CA GLU A 66 -6.81 -11.75 6.23
C GLU A 66 -5.91 -11.32 5.07
N HIS A 67 -6.49 -10.79 4.00
CA HIS A 67 -5.73 -10.30 2.84
C HIS A 67 -4.79 -9.16 3.24
N ARG A 68 -5.29 -8.19 4.03
CA ARG A 68 -4.47 -7.09 4.56
C ARG A 68 -3.33 -7.61 5.44
N ARG A 69 -3.58 -8.62 6.28
CA ARG A 69 -2.54 -9.20 7.17
C ARG A 69 -1.34 -9.72 6.37
N LYS A 70 -1.58 -10.41 5.25
CA LYS A 70 -0.50 -10.93 4.38
C LYS A 70 0.34 -9.81 3.77
N LEU A 71 -0.30 -8.71 3.33
CA LEU A 71 0.40 -7.53 2.81
C LEU A 71 1.25 -6.85 3.88
N LEU A 72 0.67 -6.65 5.06
CA LEU A 72 1.32 -5.99 6.19
C LEU A 72 2.54 -6.77 6.67
N ASP A 73 2.41 -8.08 6.81
CA ASP A 73 3.48 -8.98 7.25
C ASP A 73 4.69 -8.96 6.28
N ARG A 74 4.42 -8.94 4.96
CA ARG A 74 5.48 -8.78 3.95
C ARG A 74 6.17 -7.41 4.02
N THR A 75 5.39 -6.35 4.17
CA THR A 75 5.91 -4.97 4.24
C THR A 75 6.72 -4.76 5.53
N ALA A 76 6.24 -5.27 6.66
CA ALA A 76 6.96 -5.25 7.93
C ALA A 76 8.31 -5.98 7.83
N ARG A 77 8.35 -7.16 7.17
CA ARG A 77 9.61 -7.86 6.90
C ARG A 77 10.57 -7.03 6.04
N ALA A 78 10.07 -6.31 5.04
CA ALA A 78 10.91 -5.44 4.20
C ALA A 78 11.51 -4.29 5.02
N ILE A 79 10.68 -3.61 5.82
CA ILE A 79 11.10 -2.55 6.73
C ILE A 79 12.16 -3.06 7.71
N ALA A 80 11.93 -4.21 8.34
CA ALA A 80 12.89 -4.80 9.28
C ALA A 80 14.24 -5.11 8.63
N ARG A 81 14.25 -5.61 7.39
CA ARG A 81 15.49 -5.81 6.62
C ARG A 81 16.20 -4.49 6.32
N TRP A 82 15.46 -3.47 5.90
CA TRP A 82 16.05 -2.15 5.62
C TRP A 82 16.57 -1.46 6.89
N GLN A 83 15.96 -1.69 8.05
CA GLN A 83 16.49 -1.26 9.34
C GLN A 83 17.81 -1.95 9.68
N GLN A 84 17.91 -3.27 9.48
CA GLN A 84 19.16 -4.02 9.68
C GLN A 84 20.30 -3.54 8.77
N GLN A 85 19.95 -2.99 7.60
CA GLN A 85 20.87 -2.41 6.63
C GLN A 85 21.18 -0.92 6.91
N GLY A 86 20.52 -0.31 7.90
CA GLY A 86 20.73 1.10 8.27
C GLY A 86 19.98 2.11 7.41
N HIS A 87 19.09 1.69 6.51
CA HIS A 87 18.36 2.59 5.60
C HIS A 87 17.08 3.18 6.19
N VAL A 88 16.49 2.56 7.20
CA VAL A 88 15.22 3.00 7.83
C VAL A 88 15.46 3.29 9.30
N ARG A 89 14.76 4.30 9.85
CA ARG A 89 14.86 4.67 11.27
C ARG A 89 14.61 3.46 12.17
N ALA A 90 15.57 3.13 13.02
CA ALA A 90 15.50 2.00 13.95
C ALA A 90 14.46 2.18 15.08
N SER A 91 14.00 3.42 15.31
CA SER A 91 12.99 3.73 16.34
C SER A 91 11.57 3.31 15.97
N LEU A 92 11.32 2.92 14.71
CA LEU A 92 10.01 2.51 14.23
C LEU A 92 9.80 1.01 14.48
N ASP A 93 8.66 0.63 15.05
CA ASP A 93 8.20 -0.76 15.01
C ASP A 93 7.80 -1.12 13.56
N PRO A 94 8.40 -2.15 12.94
CA PRO A 94 8.14 -2.48 11.54
C PRO A 94 6.69 -2.82 11.23
N VAL A 95 5.97 -3.44 12.18
CA VAL A 95 4.57 -3.84 11.99
C VAL A 95 3.67 -2.62 12.05
N MET A 96 3.90 -1.72 13.02
CA MET A 96 3.13 -0.48 13.15
C MET A 96 3.41 0.47 12.00
N ALA A 97 4.67 0.61 11.56
CA ALA A 97 5.02 1.40 10.39
C ALA A 97 4.32 0.89 9.12
N ALA A 98 4.36 -0.43 8.86
CA ALA A 98 3.64 -1.03 7.74
C ALA A 98 2.13 -0.77 7.80
N ARG A 99 1.53 -0.88 9.01
CA ARG A 99 0.10 -0.61 9.22
C ARG A 99 -0.28 0.84 8.95
N ALA A 100 0.50 1.79 9.46
CA ALA A 100 0.24 3.21 9.29
C ALA A 100 0.37 3.63 7.83
N MET A 101 1.43 3.20 7.14
CA MET A 101 1.62 3.49 5.70
C MET A 101 0.50 2.90 4.84
N ALA A 102 0.13 1.64 5.08
CA ALA A 102 -0.97 1.02 4.34
C ALA A 102 -2.30 1.77 4.56
N ALA A 103 -2.58 2.20 5.79
CA ALA A 103 -3.80 2.97 6.07
C ALA A 103 -3.82 4.33 5.35
N MET A 104 -2.69 5.04 5.32
CA MET A 104 -2.53 6.31 4.62
C MET A 104 -2.80 6.15 3.13
N VAL A 105 -2.16 5.16 2.50
CA VAL A 105 -2.31 4.86 1.07
C VAL A 105 -3.74 4.41 0.75
N ASP A 106 -4.25 3.38 1.45
CA ASP A 106 -5.58 2.80 1.19
C ASP A 106 -6.67 3.87 1.28
N HIS A 107 -6.60 4.73 2.31
CA HIS A 107 -7.63 5.74 2.52
C HIS A 107 -7.56 6.88 1.51
N SER A 108 -6.35 7.31 1.13
CA SER A 108 -6.18 8.37 0.12
C SER A 108 -6.71 7.94 -1.24
N LEU A 109 -6.41 6.70 -1.66
CA LEU A 109 -6.95 6.14 -2.90
C LEU A 109 -8.46 5.95 -2.85
N TYR A 110 -9.00 5.56 -1.70
CA TYR A 110 -10.44 5.44 -1.50
C TYR A 110 -11.14 6.80 -1.67
N LEU A 111 -10.64 7.84 -1.02
CA LEU A 111 -11.22 9.18 -1.12
C LEU A 111 -11.24 9.68 -2.57
N TRP A 112 -10.11 9.54 -3.27
CA TRP A 112 -9.97 9.96 -4.65
C TRP A 112 -10.81 9.12 -5.63
N LEU A 113 -10.68 7.78 -5.61
CA LEU A 113 -11.26 6.91 -6.64
C LEU A 113 -12.69 6.45 -6.35
N VAL A 114 -13.14 6.51 -5.09
CA VAL A 114 -14.44 5.99 -4.67
C VAL A 114 -15.37 7.09 -4.16
N GLN A 115 -14.88 7.99 -3.31
CA GLN A 115 -15.70 9.11 -2.81
C GLN A 115 -15.75 10.30 -3.78
N GLY A 116 -14.78 10.38 -4.70
CA GLY A 116 -14.75 11.40 -5.75
C GLY A 116 -14.12 12.72 -5.32
N ASP A 117 -13.23 12.68 -4.31
CA ASP A 117 -12.43 13.86 -3.95
C ASP A 117 -11.57 14.27 -5.16
N GLU A 118 -11.67 15.54 -5.56
CA GLU A 118 -10.91 16.07 -6.68
C GLU A 118 -9.42 16.13 -6.34
N ALA A 119 -8.62 15.38 -7.10
CA ALA A 119 -7.17 15.40 -7.01
C ALA A 119 -6.57 15.22 -8.41
N ASP A 120 -5.49 15.94 -8.67
CA ASP A 120 -4.60 15.60 -9.77
C ASP A 120 -3.89 14.27 -9.45
N GLU A 121 -3.98 13.33 -10.38
CA GLU A 121 -3.50 11.96 -10.17
C GLU A 121 -2.00 11.93 -9.91
N GLU A 122 -1.20 12.52 -10.79
CA GLU A 122 0.26 12.48 -10.68
C GLU A 122 0.71 13.12 -9.36
N SER A 123 0.18 14.31 -9.06
CA SER A 123 0.48 15.03 -7.83
C SER A 123 0.12 14.24 -6.56
N LEU A 124 -1.05 13.59 -6.53
CA LEU A 124 -1.48 12.78 -5.39
C LEU A 124 -0.56 11.57 -5.18
N LEU A 125 -0.31 10.82 -6.26
CA LEU A 125 0.48 9.59 -6.17
C LEU A 125 1.96 9.91 -5.82
N ASP A 126 2.51 10.99 -6.36
CA ASP A 126 3.85 11.49 -6.01
C ASP A 126 3.92 11.91 -4.53
N THR A 127 2.89 12.61 -4.05
CA THR A 127 2.80 12.99 -2.64
C THR A 127 2.75 11.77 -1.73
N LEU A 128 1.97 10.74 -2.09
CA LEU A 128 1.89 9.51 -1.29
C LEU A 128 3.24 8.78 -1.23
N ASP A 129 3.99 8.74 -2.32
CA ASP A 129 5.31 8.13 -2.35
C ASP A 129 6.30 8.90 -1.47
N GLN A 130 6.33 10.23 -1.56
CA GLN A 130 7.18 11.08 -0.71
C GLN A 130 6.82 10.95 0.77
N MET A 131 5.53 10.90 1.09
CA MET A 131 5.08 10.67 2.46
C MET A 131 5.49 9.29 2.97
N CYS A 132 5.46 8.24 2.15
CA CYS A 132 5.92 6.90 2.53
C CYS A 132 7.44 6.88 2.80
N ILE A 133 8.24 7.50 1.93
CA ILE A 133 9.69 7.63 2.09
C ILE A 133 10.03 8.40 3.38
N GLY A 134 9.44 9.58 3.54
CA GLY A 134 9.65 10.45 4.70
C GLY A 134 9.17 9.82 6.01
N ALA A 135 8.06 9.06 6.00
CA ALA A 135 7.57 8.35 7.18
C ALA A 135 8.57 7.30 7.68
N LEU A 136 9.26 6.60 6.78
CA LEU A 136 10.31 5.63 7.13
C LEU A 136 11.67 6.29 7.42
N GLY A 137 11.85 7.54 6.99
CA GLY A 137 13.16 8.18 6.98
C GLY A 137 14.13 7.45 6.06
N LEU A 138 13.62 6.97 4.93
CA LEU A 138 14.47 6.50 3.85
C LEU A 138 15.19 7.72 3.28
N ASP A 139 16.51 7.75 3.40
CA ASP A 139 17.31 8.75 2.73
C ASP A 139 17.18 8.51 1.23
N ASP A 140 16.66 9.51 0.52
CA ASP A 140 16.76 9.54 -0.92
C ASP A 140 18.20 9.96 -1.24
N GLU A 141 19.11 8.98 -1.39
CA GLU A 141 20.38 9.22 -2.07
C GLU A 141 20.07 9.65 -3.52
N GLY A 142 19.59 10.88 -3.72
CA GLY A 142 19.05 11.30 -5.01
C GLY A 142 18.40 12.68 -5.10
N LEU A 143 17.82 13.25 -4.03
CA LEU A 143 17.20 14.59 -4.11
C LEU A 143 18.04 15.65 -3.38
N PRO A 144 18.50 16.71 -4.08
CA PRO A 144 19.23 17.79 -3.44
C PRO A 144 18.31 18.51 -2.43
N SER A 145 18.90 18.84 -1.28
CA SER A 145 18.31 19.64 -0.21
C SER A 145 17.93 21.05 -0.67
#